data_AF-A0A520BST3-F1
#
_entry.id   AF-A0A520BST3-F1
#
_cell.length_a   1.000
_cell.length_b   1.000
_cell.length_c   1.000
_cell.angle_alpha   90.00
_cell.angle_beta   90.00
_cell.angle_gamma   90.00
#
_symmetry.space_group_name_H-M   'P 1'
#
loop_
_entity.id
_entity.type
_entity.pdbx_description
1 polymer ?
#
loop_
_entity_poly.entity_id
_entity_poly.type
_entity_poly.pdbx_seq_one_letter_code
_entity_poly.pdbx_strand_id
1 'polypeptide(L)'
;MLEAPAPANRFADRFAPPKPPARGTQHVDETPRVAAKGDPKLVNAWKTKPGAELSDAEVLAMPDAEYMNAKQIEFFRAKLEGLKNEVLSNAGETTEHLREDTTIVPDPADRATIEEEHALELRTRDRERKLLKKIVQSITRLDSGDYGYCDETGEPIGLGRLIARPTATLSLEAQQRRELKQKMFGD
;
A
#
# COMPACT_ATOMS: atom_id res chain seq x y z
N MET A 1 28.53 66.51 -12.50
CA MET A 1 27.20 66.22 -11.94
C MET A 1 27.27 64.82 -11.37
N LEU A 2 27.23 64.67 -10.05
CA LEU A 2 27.30 63.39 -9.34
C LEU A 2 25.87 62.91 -9.10
N GLU A 3 25.51 61.76 -9.68
CA GLU A 3 24.19 61.14 -9.54
C GLU A 3 24.25 60.09 -8.41
N ALA A 4 23.37 60.23 -7.41
CA ALA A 4 23.31 59.37 -6.23
C ALA A 4 22.39 58.15 -6.49
N PRO A 5 22.72 56.94 -6.01
CA PRO A 5 21.84 55.79 -6.15
C PRO A 5 20.70 55.79 -5.11
N ALA A 6 19.52 55.34 -5.55
CA ALA A 6 18.29 55.25 -4.76
C ALA A 6 18.38 54.27 -3.57
N PRO A 7 17.65 54.51 -2.45
CA PRO A 7 17.67 53.63 -1.29
C PRO A 7 16.88 52.33 -1.52
N ALA A 8 17.52 51.19 -1.24
CA ALA A 8 16.90 49.87 -1.27
C ALA A 8 15.90 49.69 -0.11
N ASN A 9 14.65 49.39 -0.45
CA ASN A 9 13.53 49.28 0.48
C ASN A 9 13.53 47.91 1.19
N ARG A 10 14.11 47.82 2.39
CA ARG A 10 14.31 46.58 3.19
C ARG A 10 13.05 46.03 3.89
N PHE A 11 11.86 46.28 3.36
CA PHE A 11 10.60 45.90 4.03
C PHE A 11 9.92 44.64 3.46
N ALA A 12 10.33 44.15 2.29
CA ALA A 12 9.64 43.03 1.61
C ALA A 12 10.17 41.63 1.95
N ASP A 13 11.34 41.49 2.59
CA ASP A 13 12.00 40.18 2.77
C ASP A 13 11.59 39.41 4.05
N ARG A 14 10.64 39.93 4.86
CA ARG A 14 10.26 39.28 6.13
C ARG A 14 9.15 38.23 6.01
N PHE A 15 8.49 38.10 4.86
CA PHE A 15 7.34 37.22 4.66
C PHE A 15 7.49 36.24 3.48
N ALA A 16 8.72 35.91 3.08
CA ALA A 16 8.95 34.82 2.14
C ALA A 16 8.85 33.45 2.86
N PRO A 17 8.07 32.48 2.37
CA PRO A 17 8.09 31.12 2.91
C PRO A 17 9.48 30.49 2.70
N PRO A 18 9.96 29.63 3.62
CA PRO A 18 11.27 29.02 3.49
C PRO A 18 11.34 28.15 2.23
N LYS A 19 12.39 28.35 1.44
CA LYS A 19 12.69 27.55 0.25
C LYS A 19 12.88 26.08 0.67
N PRO A 20 12.28 25.10 -0.03
CA PRO A 20 12.50 23.68 0.30
C PRO A 20 13.99 23.35 0.15
N PRO A 21 14.56 22.50 1.04
CA PRO A 21 15.96 22.15 0.95
C PRO A 21 16.25 21.43 -0.37
N ALA A 22 17.30 21.86 -1.06
CA ALA A 22 17.82 21.18 -2.22
C ALA A 22 18.21 19.74 -1.84
N ARG A 23 17.72 18.77 -2.60
CA ARG A 23 17.94 17.34 -2.43
C ARG A 23 19.43 17.02 -2.60
N GLY A 24 20.17 17.05 -1.50
CA GLY A 24 21.52 16.49 -1.43
C GLY A 24 21.42 14.97 -1.46
N THR A 25 22.12 14.35 -2.39
CA THR A 25 22.31 12.91 -2.47
C THR A 25 23.02 12.45 -1.19
N GLN A 26 22.25 11.93 -0.23
CA GLN A 26 22.82 11.20 0.89
C GLN A 26 23.14 9.80 0.40
N HIS A 27 24.43 9.48 0.36
CA HIS A 27 24.92 8.11 0.23
C HIS A 27 24.38 7.33 1.43
N VAL A 28 23.38 6.49 1.20
CA VAL A 28 22.91 5.55 2.21
C VAL A 28 23.97 4.46 2.35
N ASP A 29 24.48 4.29 3.57
CA ASP A 29 25.40 3.21 3.91
C ASP A 29 24.64 1.88 3.72
N GLU A 30 24.99 1.15 2.66
CA GLU A 30 24.40 -0.13 2.31
C GLU A 30 24.82 -1.18 3.33
N THR A 31 23.97 -1.41 4.33
CA THR A 31 24.05 -2.66 5.09
C THR A 31 23.52 -3.77 4.18
N PRO A 32 24.32 -4.81 3.86
CA PRO A 32 23.87 -5.84 2.95
C PRO A 32 22.79 -6.68 3.64
N ARG A 33 21.54 -6.50 3.19
CA ARG A 33 20.43 -7.39 3.52
C ARG A 33 20.83 -8.78 3.03
N VAL A 34 20.94 -9.73 3.96
CA VAL A 34 21.39 -11.08 3.64
C VAL A 34 20.38 -11.71 2.68
N ALA A 35 20.77 -11.80 1.41
CA ALA A 35 19.97 -12.43 0.37
C ALA A 35 19.66 -13.88 0.77
N ALA A 36 18.38 -14.21 0.87
CA ALA A 36 17.96 -15.59 1.05
C ALA A 36 18.46 -16.39 -0.16
N LYS A 37 19.25 -17.44 0.09
CA LYS A 37 19.77 -18.34 -0.96
C LYS A 37 18.59 -19.09 -1.60
N GLY A 38 17.99 -18.51 -2.63
CA GLY A 38 16.95 -19.13 -3.45
C GLY A 38 17.52 -20.26 -4.29
N ASP A 39 16.68 -21.25 -4.62
CA ASP A 39 17.08 -22.41 -5.41
C ASP A 39 17.73 -21.99 -6.74
N PRO A 40 18.90 -22.53 -7.11
CA PRO A 40 19.68 -22.10 -8.28
C PRO A 40 18.97 -22.31 -9.62
N LYS A 41 17.87 -23.07 -9.65
CA LYS A 41 17.03 -23.29 -10.85
C LYS A 41 16.02 -22.16 -11.10
N LEU A 42 15.63 -21.39 -10.08
CA LEU A 42 14.60 -20.34 -10.19
C LEU A 42 15.17 -18.97 -10.56
N VAL A 43 16.48 -18.76 -10.36
CA VAL A 43 17.17 -17.46 -10.47
C VAL A 43 17.13 -16.84 -11.88
N ASN A 44 16.78 -17.62 -12.91
CA ASN A 44 16.61 -17.12 -14.28
C ASN A 44 15.25 -17.48 -14.92
N ALA A 45 14.42 -18.31 -14.28
CA ALA A 45 13.14 -18.73 -14.83
C ALA A 45 12.20 -17.52 -15.04
N TRP A 46 12.24 -16.57 -14.11
CA TRP A 46 11.48 -15.33 -14.15
C TRP A 46 11.78 -14.44 -15.36
N LYS A 47 12.95 -14.57 -16.01
CA LYS A 47 13.31 -13.76 -17.19
C LYS A 47 12.51 -14.14 -18.43
N THR A 48 11.98 -15.35 -18.49
CA THR A 48 11.30 -15.88 -19.68
C THR A 48 9.77 -15.75 -19.62
N LYS A 49 9.18 -15.66 -18.44
CA LYS A 49 7.73 -15.56 -18.23
C LYS A 49 7.21 -14.11 -18.26
N PRO A 50 5.95 -13.87 -18.66
CA PRO A 50 5.27 -12.60 -18.41
C PRO A 50 5.12 -12.37 -16.91
N GLY A 51 5.14 -11.11 -16.45
CA GLY A 51 5.14 -10.79 -15.03
C GLY A 51 3.86 -11.23 -14.31
N ALA A 52 2.71 -11.18 -15.00
CA ALA A 52 1.42 -11.63 -14.48
C ALA A 52 1.35 -13.13 -14.11
N GLU A 53 2.22 -13.97 -14.69
CA GLU A 53 2.23 -15.43 -14.45
C GLU A 53 3.36 -15.87 -13.51
N LEU A 54 4.07 -14.92 -12.89
CA LEU A 54 5.08 -15.25 -11.91
C LEU A 54 4.45 -15.83 -10.65
N SER A 55 5.09 -16.85 -10.08
CA SER A 55 4.71 -17.39 -8.78
C SER A 55 5.30 -16.56 -7.64
N ASP A 56 4.66 -16.63 -6.46
CA ASP A 56 5.15 -15.98 -5.24
C ASP A 56 6.62 -16.36 -4.94
N ALA A 57 7.01 -17.62 -5.15
CA ALA A 57 8.37 -18.10 -4.92
C ALA A 57 9.39 -17.54 -5.93
N GLU A 58 9.00 -17.39 -7.19
CA GLU A 58 9.88 -16.82 -8.24
C GLU A 58 10.17 -15.33 -7.98
N VAL A 59 9.17 -14.58 -7.52
CA VAL A 59 9.33 -13.16 -7.15
C VAL A 59 10.25 -13.03 -5.94
N LEU A 60 10.13 -13.93 -4.97
CA LEU A 60 10.94 -13.95 -3.75
C LEU A 60 12.41 -14.32 -3.98
N ALA A 61 12.68 -15.09 -5.04
CA ALA A 61 14.02 -15.51 -5.43
C ALA A 61 14.78 -14.49 -6.30
N MET A 62 14.12 -13.38 -6.68
CA MET A 62 14.79 -12.32 -7.45
C MET A 62 15.81 -11.58 -6.56
N PRO A 63 16.96 -11.17 -7.13
CA PRO A 63 17.95 -10.41 -6.38
C PRO A 63 17.41 -9.03 -6.00
N ASP A 64 17.86 -8.50 -4.85
CA ASP A 64 17.45 -7.18 -4.34
C ASP A 64 17.77 -6.04 -5.32
N ALA A 65 18.77 -6.19 -6.19
CA ALA A 65 19.11 -5.22 -7.24
C ALA A 65 18.01 -5.06 -8.32
N GLU A 66 17.11 -6.04 -8.45
CA GLU A 66 15.99 -6.06 -9.40
C GLU A 66 14.66 -5.64 -8.75
N TYR A 67 14.73 -5.02 -7.57
CA TYR A 67 13.56 -4.61 -6.81
C TYR A 67 12.65 -3.66 -7.60
N MET A 68 11.36 -3.98 -7.65
CA MET A 68 10.32 -3.25 -8.38
C MET A 68 10.62 -3.05 -9.86
N ASN A 69 11.27 -4.03 -10.50
CA ASN A 69 11.38 -4.06 -11.95
C ASN A 69 10.01 -4.25 -12.64
N ALA A 70 9.96 -4.06 -13.96
CA ALA A 70 8.72 -4.13 -14.74
C ALA A 70 7.93 -5.44 -14.54
N LYS A 71 8.62 -6.56 -14.34
CA LYS A 71 7.99 -7.87 -14.13
C LYS A 71 7.36 -7.98 -12.74
N GLN A 72 8.03 -7.47 -11.70
CA GLN A 72 7.46 -7.41 -10.37
C GLN A 72 6.25 -6.47 -10.31
N ILE A 73 6.32 -5.32 -11.00
CA ILE A 73 5.20 -4.37 -11.11
C ILE A 73 3.99 -5.06 -11.75
N GLU A 74 4.19 -5.78 -12.86
CA GLU A 74 3.13 -6.52 -13.54
C GLU A 74 2.54 -7.64 -12.66
N PHE A 75 3.39 -8.38 -11.95
CA PHE A 75 2.96 -9.38 -10.97
C PHE A 75 2.06 -8.78 -9.87
N PHE A 76 2.50 -7.68 -9.23
CA PHE A 76 1.73 -7.04 -8.18
C PHE A 76 0.47 -6.37 -8.71
N ARG A 77 0.49 -5.86 -9.94
CA ARG A 77 -0.71 -5.34 -10.62
C ARG A 77 -1.75 -6.44 -10.79
N ALA A 78 -1.37 -7.58 -11.35
CA ALA A 78 -2.27 -8.72 -11.52
C ALA A 78 -2.82 -9.21 -10.17
N LYS A 79 -1.98 -9.29 -9.14
CA LYS A 79 -2.39 -9.68 -7.78
C LYS A 79 -3.40 -8.70 -7.16
N LEU A 80 -3.16 -7.39 -7.29
CA LEU A 80 -4.08 -6.35 -6.79
C LEU A 80 -5.39 -6.30 -7.57
N GLU A 81 -5.36 -6.49 -8.88
CA GLU A 81 -6.56 -6.57 -9.72
C GLU A 81 -7.40 -7.80 -9.39
N GLY A 82 -6.77 -8.95 -9.16
CA GLY A 82 -7.44 -10.16 -8.67
C GLY A 82 -8.15 -9.92 -7.35
N LEU A 83 -7.45 -9.35 -6.36
CA LEU A 83 -8.03 -8.99 -5.06
C LEU A 83 -9.16 -7.97 -5.18
N LYS A 84 -9.04 -6.99 -6.08
CA LYS A 84 -10.10 -6.02 -6.35
C LYS A 84 -11.38 -6.72 -6.82
N ASN A 85 -11.24 -7.65 -7.77
CA ASN A 85 -12.36 -8.37 -8.35
C ASN A 85 -13.01 -9.32 -7.33
N GLU A 86 -12.20 -10.00 -6.50
CA GLU A 86 -12.68 -10.85 -5.40
C GLU A 86 -13.54 -10.04 -4.41
N VAL A 87 -13.03 -8.90 -3.94
CA VAL A 87 -13.77 -8.03 -3.01
C VAL A 87 -15.06 -7.49 -3.64
N LEU A 88 -15.06 -7.17 -4.94
CA LEU A 88 -16.26 -6.73 -5.65
C LEU A 88 -17.28 -7.86 -5.82
N SER A 89 -16.83 -9.08 -6.08
CA SER A 89 -17.71 -10.26 -6.18
C SER A 89 -18.40 -10.53 -4.85
N ASN A 90 -17.63 -10.60 -3.76
CA ASN A 90 -18.16 -10.83 -2.42
C ASN A 90 -19.17 -9.74 -2.01
N ALA A 91 -18.84 -8.47 -2.29
CA ALA A 91 -19.74 -7.36 -2.03
C ALA A 91 -21.06 -7.45 -2.82
N GLY A 92 -21.01 -7.97 -4.05
CA GLY A 92 -22.20 -8.24 -4.88
C GLY A 92 -23.08 -9.32 -4.27
N GLU A 93 -22.49 -10.47 -3.92
CA GLU A 93 -23.19 -11.61 -3.31
C GLU A 93 -23.87 -11.21 -1.99
N THR A 94 -23.16 -10.52 -1.08
CA THR A 94 -23.74 -10.08 0.20
C THR A 94 -24.89 -9.07 0.01
N THR A 95 -24.82 -8.23 -1.03
CA THR A 95 -25.89 -7.24 -1.29
C THR A 95 -27.17 -7.93 -1.74
N GLU A 96 -27.09 -9.03 -2.49
CA GLU A 96 -28.27 -9.81 -2.88
C GLU A 96 -28.85 -10.58 -1.69
N HIS A 97 -28.01 -11.19 -0.82
CA HIS A 97 -28.47 -11.82 0.42
C HIS A 97 -29.27 -10.87 1.32
N LEU A 98 -28.74 -9.67 1.57
CA LEU A 98 -29.43 -8.63 2.35
C LEU A 98 -30.79 -8.24 1.75
N ARG A 99 -30.93 -8.25 0.42
CA ARG A 99 -32.18 -7.95 -0.25
C ARG A 99 -33.20 -9.07 -0.05
N GLU A 100 -32.78 -10.32 -0.20
CA GLU A 100 -33.64 -11.49 -0.01
C GLU A 100 -34.17 -11.57 1.43
N ASP A 101 -33.30 -11.41 2.42
CA ASP A 101 -33.68 -11.50 3.84
C ASP A 101 -34.62 -10.36 4.27
N THR A 102 -34.51 -9.18 3.65
CA THR A 102 -35.40 -8.04 3.93
C THR A 102 -36.82 -8.26 3.39
N THR A 103 -37.03 -9.16 2.42
CA THR A 103 -38.36 -9.41 1.84
C THR A 103 -39.27 -10.29 2.69
N ILE A 104 -38.70 -11.03 3.64
CA ILE A 104 -39.43 -11.93 4.52
C ILE A 104 -39.65 -11.23 5.86
N VAL A 105 -40.90 -11.08 6.28
CA VAL A 105 -41.21 -10.53 7.61
C VAL A 105 -40.89 -11.58 8.65
N PRO A 106 -39.91 -11.36 9.55
CA PRO A 106 -39.58 -12.30 10.60
C PRO A 106 -40.73 -12.47 11.57
N ASP A 107 -40.87 -13.66 12.13
CA ASP A 107 -41.70 -13.82 13.31
C ASP A 107 -41.02 -13.14 14.54
N PRO A 108 -41.77 -12.90 15.63
CA PRO A 108 -41.19 -12.24 16.81
C PRO A 108 -40.08 -13.03 17.52
N ALA A 109 -39.96 -14.34 17.31
CA ALA A 109 -38.94 -15.18 17.92
C ALA A 109 -37.62 -15.13 17.14
N ASP A 110 -37.70 -15.06 15.81
CA ASP A 110 -36.54 -15.05 14.90
C ASP A 110 -35.98 -13.64 14.67
N ARG A 111 -36.76 -12.59 14.96
CA ARG A 111 -36.38 -11.19 14.74
C ARG A 111 -35.02 -10.84 15.37
N ALA A 112 -34.76 -11.30 16.59
CA ALA A 112 -33.52 -10.98 17.28
C ALA A 112 -32.29 -11.58 16.59
N THR A 113 -32.40 -12.82 16.08
CA THR A 113 -31.31 -13.51 15.37
C THR A 113 -31.01 -12.85 14.04
N ILE A 114 -32.04 -12.52 13.27
CA ILE A 114 -31.88 -11.87 11.95
C ILE A 114 -31.26 -10.46 12.10
N GLU A 115 -31.67 -9.70 13.12
CA GLU A 115 -31.07 -8.39 13.40
C GLU A 115 -29.57 -8.49 13.74
N GLU A 116 -29.15 -9.53 14.47
CA GLU A 116 -27.75 -9.79 14.79
C GLU A 116 -26.93 -10.17 13.54
N GLU A 117 -27.45 -11.07 12.72
CA GLU A 117 -26.83 -11.49 11.45
C GLU A 117 -26.62 -10.29 10.52
N HIS A 118 -27.67 -9.49 10.32
CA HIS A 118 -27.60 -8.27 9.53
C HIS A 118 -26.57 -7.26 10.07
N ALA A 119 -26.46 -7.12 11.39
CA ALA A 119 -25.45 -6.25 12.01
C ALA A 119 -24.01 -6.76 11.78
N LEU A 120 -23.80 -8.08 11.75
CA LEU A 120 -22.50 -8.68 11.43
C LEU A 120 -22.14 -8.47 9.95
N GLU A 121 -23.08 -8.68 9.05
CA GLU A 121 -22.88 -8.47 7.60
C GLU A 121 -22.51 -7.02 7.27
N LEU A 122 -23.22 -6.05 7.86
CA LEU A 122 -22.89 -4.63 7.67
C LEU A 122 -21.45 -4.31 8.08
N ARG A 123 -20.95 -4.90 9.18
CA ARG A 123 -19.56 -4.71 9.64
C ARG A 123 -18.56 -5.34 8.67
N THR A 124 -18.86 -6.51 8.12
CA THR A 124 -18.03 -7.19 7.11
C THR A 124 -17.93 -6.32 5.85
N ARG A 125 -19.05 -5.87 5.32
CA ARG A 125 -19.10 -4.99 4.14
C ARG A 125 -18.30 -3.70 4.34
N ASP A 126 -18.38 -3.09 5.52
CA ASP A 126 -17.60 -1.88 5.82
C ASP A 126 -16.08 -2.12 5.82
N ARG A 127 -15.64 -3.31 6.26
CA ARG A 127 -14.23 -3.72 6.19
C ARG A 127 -13.80 -3.93 4.74
N GLU A 128 -14.62 -4.62 3.95
CA GLU A 128 -14.37 -4.85 2.52
C GLU A 128 -14.30 -3.55 1.73
N ARG A 129 -15.23 -2.62 1.96
CA ARG A 129 -15.21 -1.28 1.34
C ARG A 129 -13.92 -0.52 1.67
N LYS A 130 -13.45 -0.59 2.92
CA LYS A 130 -12.17 0.03 3.33
C LYS A 130 -10.99 -0.69 2.67
N LEU A 131 -11.04 -2.00 2.53
CA LEU A 131 -10.01 -2.78 1.84
C LEU A 131 -9.96 -2.44 0.35
N LEU A 132 -11.10 -2.37 -0.34
CA LEU A 132 -11.21 -1.97 -1.74
C LEU A 132 -10.58 -0.60 -1.98
N LYS A 133 -10.86 0.37 -1.11
CA LYS A 133 -10.23 1.69 -1.17
C LYS A 133 -8.70 1.61 -1.10
N LYS A 134 -8.15 0.76 -0.23
CA LYS A 134 -6.69 0.54 -0.14
C LYS A 134 -6.12 -0.14 -1.37
N ILE A 135 -6.82 -1.14 -1.94
CA ILE A 135 -6.40 -1.82 -3.17
C ILE A 135 -6.29 -0.82 -4.32
N VAL A 136 -7.33 0.01 -4.53
CA VAL A 136 -7.33 1.04 -5.58
C VAL A 136 -6.19 2.05 -5.37
N GLN A 137 -5.93 2.44 -4.12
CA GLN A 137 -4.79 3.31 -3.81
C GLN A 137 -3.45 2.64 -4.13
N SER A 138 -3.29 1.35 -3.83
CA SER A 138 -2.08 0.59 -4.18
C SER A 138 -1.87 0.47 -5.69
N ILE A 139 -2.94 0.28 -6.48
CA ILE A 139 -2.86 0.30 -7.95
C ILE A 139 -2.40 1.68 -8.44
N THR A 140 -2.97 2.76 -7.89
CA THR A 140 -2.55 4.13 -8.24
C THR A 140 -1.07 4.37 -7.95
N ARG A 141 -0.53 3.77 -6.87
CA ARG A 141 0.89 3.84 -6.54
C ARG A 141 1.78 3.03 -7.46
N LEU A 142 1.27 1.95 -8.06
CA LEU A 142 2.01 1.24 -9.11
C LEU A 142 2.15 2.15 -10.33
N ASP A 143 1.10 2.92 -10.66
CA ASP A 143 1.14 3.86 -11.79
C ASP A 143 2.08 5.05 -11.53
N SER A 144 2.20 5.52 -10.28
CA SER A 144 3.13 6.60 -9.91
C SER A 144 4.58 6.13 -9.71
N GLY A 145 4.82 4.83 -9.57
CA GLY A 145 6.13 4.27 -9.26
C GLY A 145 6.50 4.29 -7.76
N ASP A 146 5.58 4.70 -6.88
CA ASP A 146 5.79 4.77 -5.43
C ASP A 146 5.42 3.46 -4.71
N TYR A 147 4.94 2.46 -5.45
CA TYR A 147 4.61 1.15 -4.89
C TYR A 147 5.87 0.41 -4.42
N GLY A 148 5.75 -0.30 -3.31
CA GLY A 148 6.86 -1.04 -2.70
C GLY A 148 7.69 -0.23 -1.72
N TYR A 149 7.60 1.10 -1.69
CA TYR A 149 8.39 1.92 -0.77
C TYR A 149 7.56 2.40 0.43
N CYS A 150 8.21 2.51 1.58
CA CYS A 150 7.60 2.96 2.83
C CYS A 150 7.22 4.44 2.78
N ASP A 151 5.98 4.79 3.14
CA ASP A 151 5.50 6.18 3.14
C ASP A 151 6.22 7.09 4.16
N GLU A 152 6.71 6.53 5.25
CA GLU A 152 7.33 7.30 6.33
C GLU A 152 8.85 7.43 6.16
N THR A 153 9.52 6.38 5.70
CA THR A 153 10.99 6.31 5.64
C THR A 153 11.55 6.31 4.22
N GLY A 154 10.74 5.99 3.20
CA GLY A 154 11.19 5.78 1.82
C GLY A 154 11.93 4.45 1.59
N GLU A 155 12.12 3.64 2.63
CA GLU A 155 12.82 2.35 2.53
C GLU A 155 12.02 1.30 1.75
N PRO A 156 12.69 0.34 1.08
CA PRO A 156 12.02 -0.74 0.37
C PRO A 156 11.27 -1.67 1.34
N ILE A 157 9.98 -1.88 1.08
CA ILE A 157 9.16 -2.85 1.79
C ILE A 157 9.54 -4.24 1.28
N GLY A 158 9.87 -5.16 2.20
CA GLY A 158 10.29 -6.51 1.83
C GLY A 158 9.25 -7.24 0.98
N LEU A 159 9.71 -7.91 -0.09
CA LEU A 159 8.85 -8.63 -1.04
C LEU A 159 7.94 -9.65 -0.35
N GLY A 160 8.44 -10.42 0.61
CA GLY A 160 7.62 -11.38 1.37
C GLY A 160 6.44 -10.73 2.10
N ARG A 161 6.60 -9.47 2.55
CA ARG A 161 5.51 -8.71 3.17
C ARG A 161 4.48 -8.25 2.14
N LEU A 162 4.92 -7.78 0.98
CA LEU A 162 4.02 -7.37 -0.11
C LEU A 162 3.28 -8.57 -0.71
N ILE A 163 3.93 -9.73 -0.81
CA ILE A 163 3.29 -10.97 -1.25
C ILE A 163 2.18 -11.39 -0.29
N ALA A 164 2.43 -11.32 1.02
CA ALA A 164 1.43 -11.64 2.04
C ALA A 164 0.33 -10.57 2.17
N ARG A 165 0.69 -9.29 2.01
CA ARG A 165 -0.21 -8.14 2.10
C ARG A 165 0.16 -7.08 1.05
N PRO A 166 -0.40 -7.15 -0.17
CA PRO A 166 0.00 -6.26 -1.26
C PRO A 166 -0.50 -4.83 -1.10
N THR A 167 -1.39 -4.56 -0.15
CA THR A 167 -1.88 -3.21 0.17
C THR A 167 -1.07 -2.50 1.25
N ALA A 168 0.09 -3.04 1.64
CA ALA A 168 0.81 -2.56 2.80
C ALA A 168 1.77 -1.42 2.43
N THR A 169 1.73 -0.31 3.18
CA THR A 169 2.40 0.96 2.80
C THR A 169 3.60 1.36 3.66
N LEU A 170 3.85 0.63 4.75
CA LEU A 170 4.96 0.91 5.69
C LEU A 170 5.98 -0.24 5.68
N SER A 171 7.25 0.02 5.95
CA SER A 171 8.24 -1.03 6.23
C SER A 171 7.93 -1.73 7.56
N LEU A 172 8.55 -2.89 7.82
CA LEU A 172 8.38 -3.61 9.09
C LEU A 172 8.84 -2.76 10.27
N GLU A 173 9.98 -2.09 10.13
CA GLU A 173 10.54 -1.21 11.16
C GLU A 173 9.66 0.02 11.41
N ALA A 174 9.18 0.67 10.33
CA ALA A 174 8.27 1.80 10.45
C ALA A 174 6.95 1.40 11.14
N GLN A 175 6.41 0.24 10.79
CA GLN A 175 5.22 -0.32 11.45
C GLN A 175 5.47 -0.56 12.95
N GLN A 176 6.61 -1.14 13.32
CA GLN A 176 6.97 -1.36 14.72
C GLN A 176 7.11 -0.06 15.51
N ARG A 177 7.77 0.96 14.92
CA ARG A 177 7.89 2.29 15.53
C ARG A 177 6.53 2.93 15.76
N ARG A 178 5.62 2.82 14.79
CA ARG A 178 4.26 3.35 14.90
C ARG A 178 3.46 2.65 16.00
N GLU A 179 3.53 1.33 16.06
CA GLU A 179 2.86 0.54 17.12
C GLU A 179 3.42 0.84 18.50
N LEU A 180 4.75 1.00 18.63
CA LEU A 180 5.36 1.40 19.89
C LEU A 180 4.89 2.79 20.32
N LYS A 181 4.88 3.76 19.41
CA LYS A 181 4.38 5.10 19.68
C LYS A 181 2.90 5.08 20.09
N GLN A 182 2.08 4.27 19.43
CA GLN A 182 0.67 4.10 19.80
C GLN A 182 0.50 3.47 21.18
N LYS A 183 1.35 2.51 21.57
CA LYS A 183 1.32 1.93 22.93
C LYS A 183 1.74 2.92 24.02
N MET A 184 2.68 3.81 23.71
CA MET A 184 3.21 4.78 24.69
C MET A 184 2.34 6.04 24.84
N PHE A 185 1.58 6.41 23.80
CA PHE A 185 0.86 7.70 23.74
C PHE A 185 -0.61 7.57 23.29
N GLY A 186 -1.13 6.36 23.12
CA GLY A 186 -2.51 6.12 22.71
C GLY A 186 -3.40 5.88 23.92
N ASP A 187 -4.15 6.90 24.31
CA ASP A 187 -5.42 6.79 25.04
C ASP A 187 -6.58 6.62 24.06
#